data_AF-A0A5C7R4G2-F1
#
_entry.id   AF-A0A5C7R4G2-F1
#
_cell.length_a   1.000
_cell.length_b   1.000
_cell.length_c   1.000
_cell.angle_alpha   90.00
_cell.angle_beta   90.00
_cell.angle_gamma   90.00
#
_symmetry.space_group_name_H-M   'P 1'
#
loop_
_entity.id
_entity.type
_entity.pdbx_description
1 polymer ?
#
loop_
_entity_poly.entity_id
_entity_poly.type
_entity_poly.pdbx_seq_one_letter_code
_entity_poly.pdbx_strand_id
1 'polypeptide(L)'
;MGGKAYEYEAFVFLRRDAVPVPGGYAGHVGWGFMAEDGGYYGGGTENNGGLPVVVAPDDNGAWIERFETLDDLKAAMLGLNYGEAMATRHRMSCDSEAARAQGEANTALGYDFVGNNCLNHSIYVLDAYGVGIGLPSNSDNPYPSVWFDALEGDWWQPEPIG
;
A
#
# COMPACT_ATOMS: atom_id res chain seq x y z
N MET A 1 36.33 -3.75 1.03
CA MET A 1 35.30 -3.74 -0.02
C MET A 1 33.98 -3.46 0.68
N GLY A 2 33.50 -2.21 0.67
CA GLY A 2 32.22 -1.85 1.26
C GLY A 2 31.13 -2.13 0.23
N GLY A 3 30.39 -3.22 0.39
CA GLY A 3 29.18 -3.44 -0.39
C GLY A 3 28.20 -2.30 -0.08
N LYS A 4 27.66 -1.65 -1.12
CA LYS A 4 26.49 -0.80 -0.92
C LYS A 4 25.41 -1.73 -0.36
N ALA A 5 25.01 -1.52 0.89
CA ALA A 5 23.73 -2.05 1.34
C ALA A 5 22.69 -1.48 0.36
N TYR A 6 22.00 -2.32 -0.38
CA TYR A 6 20.85 -1.88 -1.14
C TYR A 6 19.84 -1.39 -0.10
N GLU A 7 19.50 -0.10 -0.14
CA GLU A 7 18.39 0.43 0.65
C GLU A 7 17.13 -0.03 -0.09
N TYR A 8 16.44 -1.02 0.48
CA TYR A 8 15.17 -1.49 -0.05
C TYR A 8 14.08 -0.51 0.41
N GLU A 9 13.22 -0.10 -0.52
CA GLU A 9 12.19 0.89 -0.27
C GLU A 9 10.81 0.24 -0.36
N ALA A 10 9.94 0.55 0.60
CA ALA A 10 8.53 0.27 0.55
C ALA A 10 7.74 1.57 0.71
N PHE A 11 6.53 1.59 0.16
CA PHE A 11 5.70 2.77 0.07
C PHE A 11 4.29 2.43 0.51
N VAL A 12 3.69 3.36 1.26
CA VAL A 12 2.25 3.43 1.45
C VAL A 12 1.76 4.64 0.69
N PHE A 13 0.70 4.49 -0.08
CA PHE A 13 0.05 5.57 -0.80
C PHE A 13 -1.31 5.83 -0.15
N LEU A 14 -1.67 7.10 0.05
CA LEU A 14 -2.93 7.51 0.66
C LEU A 14 -3.75 8.37 -0.32
N ARG A 15 -5.02 8.01 -0.44
CA ARG A 15 -6.10 8.88 -0.91
C ARG A 15 -6.94 9.30 0.30
N ARG A 16 -6.67 10.49 0.82
CA ARG A 16 -7.20 10.94 2.12
C ARG A 16 -8.69 11.23 2.10
N ASP A 17 -9.21 11.71 0.98
CA ASP A 17 -10.62 12.07 0.77
C ASP A 17 -11.50 10.89 0.28
N ALA A 18 -10.99 9.66 0.40
CA ALA A 18 -11.77 8.47 0.11
C ALA A 18 -12.67 8.04 1.27
N VAL A 19 -13.78 7.39 0.94
CA VAL A 19 -14.77 6.80 1.87
C VAL A 19 -15.27 7.81 2.92
N PRO A 20 -16.33 8.58 2.60
CA PRO A 20 -16.94 9.52 3.54
C PRO A 20 -17.46 8.80 4.79
N VAL A 21 -17.16 9.36 5.96
CA VAL A 21 -17.67 8.91 7.27
C VAL A 21 -18.18 10.11 8.07
N PRO A 22 -19.01 9.93 9.11
CA PRO A 22 -19.41 11.03 9.96
C PRO A 22 -18.18 11.77 10.52
N GLY A 23 -18.05 13.06 10.18
CA GLY A 23 -16.94 13.90 10.64
C GLY A 23 -15.70 13.94 9.73
N GLY A 24 -15.71 13.28 8.57
CA GLY A 24 -14.61 13.38 7.60
C GLY A 24 -14.56 12.22 6.62
N TYR A 25 -13.35 11.66 6.44
CA TYR A 25 -13.05 10.59 5.49
C TYR A 25 -12.19 9.53 6.17
N ALA A 26 -12.54 8.26 5.97
CA ALA A 26 -11.71 7.16 6.48
C ALA A 26 -10.39 7.04 5.70
N GLY A 27 -10.36 7.53 4.46
CA GLY A 27 -9.23 7.40 3.55
C GLY A 27 -9.18 6.04 2.86
N HIS A 28 -8.22 5.89 1.95
CA HIS A 28 -7.96 4.68 1.21
C HIS A 28 -6.45 4.53 0.99
N VAL A 29 -5.91 3.33 1.18
CA VAL A 29 -4.47 3.10 1.07
C VAL A 29 -4.14 2.02 0.06
N GLY A 30 -3.02 2.23 -0.62
CA GLY A 30 -2.35 1.27 -1.48
C GLY A 30 -0.89 1.13 -1.06
N TRP A 31 -0.15 0.28 -1.74
CA TRP A 31 1.20 -0.11 -1.36
C TRP A 31 2.12 -0.17 -2.57
N GLY A 32 3.42 -0.10 -2.32
CA GLY A 32 4.47 -0.40 -3.31
C GLY A 32 5.76 -0.82 -2.66
N PHE A 33 6.63 -1.52 -3.39
CA PHE A 33 7.94 -1.95 -2.91
C PHE A 33 8.95 -2.15 -4.04
N MET A 34 10.24 -1.99 -3.72
CA MET A 34 11.34 -2.25 -4.64
C MET A 34 11.60 -3.76 -4.76
N ALA A 35 11.71 -4.28 -5.98
CA ALA A 35 12.13 -5.66 -6.23
C ALA A 35 13.66 -5.78 -6.27
N GLU A 36 14.16 -7.01 -6.14
CA GLU A 36 15.59 -7.31 -6.09
C GLU A 36 16.38 -6.87 -7.34
N ASP A 37 15.73 -6.84 -8.50
CA ASP A 37 16.29 -6.38 -9.78
C ASP A 37 16.30 -4.84 -9.94
N GLY A 38 15.70 -4.12 -8.99
CA GLY A 38 15.73 -2.65 -8.90
C GLY A 38 14.52 -1.90 -9.46
N GLY A 39 13.56 -2.56 -10.09
CA GLY A 39 12.26 -1.95 -10.39
C GLY A 39 11.29 -2.07 -9.21
N TYR A 40 10.01 -1.74 -9.41
CA TYR A 40 9.01 -1.66 -8.35
C TYR A 40 7.77 -2.50 -8.62
N TYR A 41 7.10 -2.95 -7.57
CA TYR A 41 5.71 -3.42 -7.62
C TYR A 41 4.83 -2.42 -6.88
N GLY A 42 3.59 -2.27 -7.35
CA GLY A 42 2.57 -1.46 -6.69
C GLY A 42 1.20 -2.08 -6.81
N GLY A 43 0.30 -1.71 -5.91
CA GLY A 43 -1.05 -2.26 -5.91
C GLY A 43 -1.97 -1.63 -4.87
N GLY A 44 -3.22 -2.07 -4.92
CA GLY A 44 -4.30 -1.60 -4.05
C GLY A 44 -5.44 -2.61 -3.99
N THR A 45 -6.48 -2.29 -3.24
CA THR A 45 -7.74 -3.05 -3.23
C THR A 45 -8.90 -2.08 -3.20
N GLU A 46 -9.36 -1.72 -4.39
CA GLU A 46 -10.20 -0.54 -4.61
C GLU A 46 -11.65 -0.72 -4.15
N ASN A 47 -12.15 -1.96 -4.15
CA ASN A 47 -13.57 -2.27 -3.92
C ASN A 47 -14.49 -1.38 -4.80
N ASN A 48 -14.30 -1.47 -6.12
CA ASN A 48 -14.98 -0.61 -7.11
C ASN A 48 -16.52 -0.63 -7.00
N GLY A 49 -17.09 -1.72 -6.48
CA GLY A 49 -18.53 -1.84 -6.23
C GLY A 49 -19.04 -1.07 -5.00
N GLY A 50 -18.14 -0.58 -4.15
CA GLY A 50 -18.48 0.10 -2.89
C GLY A 50 -19.24 -0.79 -1.91
N LEU A 51 -19.14 -2.11 -2.06
CA LEU A 51 -19.89 -3.06 -1.25
C LEU A 51 -19.21 -3.26 0.11
N PRO A 52 -19.97 -3.34 1.22
CA PRO A 52 -19.37 -3.57 2.53
C PRO A 52 -18.70 -4.95 2.63
N VAL A 53 -19.15 -5.91 1.80
CA VAL A 53 -18.62 -7.27 1.71
C VAL A 53 -18.60 -7.71 0.25
N VAL A 54 -17.49 -8.32 -0.17
CA VAL A 54 -17.34 -9.05 -1.44
C VAL A 54 -16.92 -10.47 -1.09
N VAL A 55 -17.72 -11.47 -1.49
CA VAL A 55 -17.45 -12.87 -1.14
C VAL A 55 -16.47 -13.46 -2.15
N ALA A 56 -15.35 -14.03 -1.68
CA ALA A 56 -14.42 -14.71 -2.56
C ALA A 56 -15.11 -15.83 -3.38
N PRO A 57 -14.78 -16.01 -4.68
CA PRO A 57 -13.70 -15.36 -5.41
C PRO A 57 -14.15 -14.13 -6.22
N ASP A 58 -15.25 -13.47 -5.86
CA ASP A 58 -15.72 -12.30 -6.59
C ASP A 58 -14.67 -11.17 -6.56
N ASP A 59 -14.65 -10.39 -7.64
CA ASP A 59 -13.69 -9.30 -7.85
C ASP A 59 -13.84 -8.20 -6.78
N ASN A 60 -12.83 -8.08 -5.93
CA ASN A 60 -12.73 -7.06 -4.89
C ASN A 60 -12.00 -5.78 -5.36
N GLY A 61 -11.62 -5.71 -6.64
CA GLY A 61 -10.83 -4.63 -7.22
C GLY A 61 -9.39 -4.61 -6.76
N ALA A 62 -8.85 -5.72 -6.23
CA ALA A 62 -7.44 -5.82 -5.94
C ALA A 62 -6.61 -5.99 -7.21
N TRP A 63 -5.47 -5.33 -7.24
CA TRP A 63 -4.58 -5.32 -8.39
C TRP A 63 -3.12 -5.22 -7.92
N ILE A 64 -2.23 -5.71 -8.77
CA ILE A 64 -0.78 -5.59 -8.62
C ILE A 64 -0.20 -5.36 -10.02
N GLU A 65 0.75 -4.44 -10.11
CA GLU A 65 1.46 -4.13 -11.35
C GLU A 65 2.96 -3.96 -11.10
N ARG A 66 3.74 -4.23 -12.15
CA ARG A 66 5.18 -4.08 -12.19
C ARG A 66 5.54 -2.76 -12.88
N PHE A 67 6.46 -2.02 -12.29
CA PHE A 67 6.97 -0.75 -12.80
C PHE A 67 8.49 -0.81 -12.93
N GLU A 68 9.03 -0.23 -13.99
CA GLU A 68 10.48 -0.16 -14.20
C GLU A 68 11.14 0.88 -13.28
N THR A 69 10.43 1.97 -12.98
CA THR A 69 10.94 3.07 -12.16
C THR A 69 9.99 3.47 -11.04
N LEU A 70 10.53 4.14 -10.01
CA LEU A 70 9.73 4.71 -8.93
C LEU A 70 8.79 5.82 -9.44
N ASP A 71 9.21 6.58 -10.44
CA ASP A 71 8.39 7.65 -11.02
C ASP A 71 7.18 7.07 -11.77
N ASP A 72 7.34 5.94 -12.46
CA ASP A 72 6.22 5.24 -13.11
C ASP A 72 5.21 4.72 -12.08
N LEU A 73 5.69 4.12 -10.98
CA LEU A 73 4.83 3.70 -9.87
C LEU A 73 4.06 4.89 -9.29
N LYS A 74 4.75 6.00 -8.98
CA LYS A 74 4.11 7.20 -8.43
C LYS A 74 3.10 7.81 -9.39
N ALA A 75 3.40 7.84 -10.69
CA ALA A 75 2.49 8.33 -11.70
C ALA A 75 1.22 7.47 -11.80
N ALA A 76 1.36 6.14 -11.73
CA ALA A 76 0.22 5.22 -11.71
C ALA A 76 -0.67 5.44 -10.48
N MET A 77 -0.08 5.56 -9.28
CA MET A 77 -0.82 5.83 -8.04
C MET A 77 -1.51 7.20 -8.07
N LEU A 78 -0.83 8.24 -8.56
CA LEU A 78 -1.44 9.56 -8.78
C LEU A 78 -2.63 9.50 -9.75
N GLY A 79 -2.52 8.72 -10.83
CA GLY A 79 -3.61 8.50 -11.78
C GLY A 79 -4.86 7.87 -11.17
N LEU A 80 -4.72 7.16 -10.05
CA LEU A 80 -5.80 6.58 -9.23
C LEU A 80 -6.24 7.49 -8.07
N ASN A 81 -5.75 8.73 -8.03
CA ASN A 81 -6.00 9.75 -7.00
C ASN A 81 -5.38 9.45 -5.62
N TYR A 82 -4.31 8.66 -5.55
CA TYR A 82 -3.48 8.61 -4.36
C TYR A 82 -2.59 9.86 -4.32
N GLY A 83 -3.05 10.89 -3.59
CA GLY A 83 -2.42 12.21 -3.54
C GLY A 83 -1.28 12.36 -2.54
N GLU A 84 -1.05 11.37 -1.68
CA GLU A 84 0.00 11.37 -0.66
C GLU A 84 0.73 10.02 -0.67
N ALA A 85 2.03 9.99 -0.36
CA ALA A 85 2.70 8.73 -0.07
C ALA A 85 3.74 8.87 1.06
N MET A 86 3.95 7.78 1.77
CA MET A 86 5.02 7.67 2.74
C MET A 86 5.95 6.55 2.30
N ALA A 87 7.24 6.86 2.20
CA ALA A 87 8.27 5.90 1.93
C ALA A 87 8.87 5.44 3.25
N THR A 88 8.89 4.13 3.47
CA THR A 88 9.66 3.52 4.55
C THR A 88 10.94 2.95 3.92
N ARG A 89 12.10 3.44 4.35
CA ARG A 89 13.40 2.93 3.88
C ARG A 89 13.94 1.91 4.87
N HIS A 90 14.11 0.68 4.43
CA HIS A 90 14.64 -0.38 5.28
C HIS A 90 16.05 -0.78 4.84
N ARG A 91 16.96 -0.83 5.82
CA ARG A 91 18.36 -1.28 5.64
C ARG A 91 18.53 -2.78 5.90
N MET A 92 17.50 -3.58 5.67
CA MET A 92 17.51 -5.04 5.90
C MET A 92 17.17 -5.77 4.61
N SER A 93 17.44 -7.09 4.57
CA SER A 93 17.01 -7.95 3.45
C SER A 93 15.48 -8.00 3.42
N CYS A 94 14.89 -7.51 2.33
CA CYS A 94 13.45 -7.60 2.08
C CYS A 94 13.13 -8.82 1.20
N ASP A 95 11.91 -9.35 1.32
CA ASP A 95 11.43 -10.49 0.52
C ASP A 95 10.43 -10.00 -0.54
N SER A 96 10.97 -9.55 -1.68
CA SER A 96 10.14 -9.01 -2.77
C SER A 96 9.27 -10.07 -3.44
N GLU A 97 9.68 -11.34 -3.42
CA GLU A 97 8.89 -12.43 -4.00
C GLU A 97 7.69 -12.78 -3.10
N ALA A 98 7.88 -12.83 -1.79
CA ALA A 98 6.79 -13.05 -0.84
C ALA A 98 5.75 -11.91 -0.90
N ALA A 99 6.21 -10.66 -0.95
CA ALA A 99 5.33 -9.50 -1.08
C ALA A 99 4.52 -9.53 -2.39
N ARG A 100 5.15 -9.89 -3.51
CA ARG A 100 4.46 -10.06 -4.82
C ARG A 100 3.41 -11.16 -4.74
N ALA A 101 3.77 -12.33 -4.20
CA ALA A 101 2.84 -13.45 -4.05
C ALA A 101 1.64 -13.09 -3.16
N GLN A 102 1.86 -12.30 -2.11
CA GLN A 102 0.78 -11.80 -1.26
C GLN A 102 -0.13 -10.80 -1.99
N GLY A 103 0.45 -9.89 -2.80
CA GLY A 103 -0.32 -8.97 -3.64
C GLY A 103 -1.21 -9.71 -4.66
N GLU A 104 -0.66 -10.77 -5.28
CA GLU A 104 -1.42 -11.66 -6.16
C GLU A 104 -2.52 -12.41 -5.39
N ALA A 105 -2.24 -12.91 -4.19
CA ALA A 105 -3.23 -13.57 -3.34
C ALA A 105 -4.41 -12.65 -2.98
N ASN A 106 -4.16 -11.35 -2.73
CA ASN A 106 -5.22 -10.38 -2.42
C ASN A 106 -6.30 -10.27 -3.52
N THR A 107 -5.96 -10.60 -4.77
CA THR A 107 -6.93 -10.66 -5.90
C THR A 107 -7.99 -11.74 -5.75
N ALA A 108 -7.78 -12.70 -4.84
CA ALA A 108 -8.70 -13.81 -4.59
C ALA A 108 -9.33 -13.81 -3.18
N LEU A 109 -8.96 -12.89 -2.29
CA LEU A 109 -9.36 -12.92 -0.86
C LEU A 109 -10.77 -12.37 -0.57
N GLY A 110 -11.49 -11.82 -1.56
CA GLY A 110 -12.74 -11.10 -1.32
C GLY A 110 -12.51 -9.78 -0.54
N TYR A 111 -13.54 -9.23 0.10
CA TYR A 111 -13.47 -7.98 0.87
C TYR A 111 -14.44 -7.99 2.05
N ASP A 112 -14.01 -7.45 3.19
CA ASP A 112 -14.86 -7.05 4.32
C ASP A 112 -14.31 -5.75 4.90
N PHE A 113 -15.19 -4.78 5.11
CA PHE A 113 -14.85 -3.47 5.66
C PHE A 113 -14.13 -3.53 7.02
N VAL A 114 -14.33 -4.56 7.85
CA VAL A 114 -13.81 -4.62 9.22
C VAL A 114 -12.41 -5.25 9.31
N GLY A 115 -12.13 -6.34 8.58
CA GLY A 115 -10.88 -7.10 8.73
C GLY A 115 -10.24 -7.62 7.45
N ASN A 116 -10.80 -7.29 6.28
CA ASN A 116 -10.31 -7.74 4.98
C ASN A 116 -10.50 -6.64 3.93
N ASN A 117 -9.87 -5.49 4.16
CA ASN A 117 -10.03 -4.29 3.34
C ASN A 117 -8.68 -3.80 2.77
N CYS A 118 -8.69 -2.63 2.11
CA CYS A 118 -7.50 -1.98 1.56
C CYS A 118 -6.33 -1.83 2.55
N LEU A 119 -6.63 -1.52 3.82
CA LEU A 119 -5.63 -1.38 4.87
C LEU A 119 -5.05 -2.74 5.25
N ASN A 120 -5.90 -3.74 5.49
CA ASN A 120 -5.43 -5.10 5.78
C ASN A 120 -4.55 -5.66 4.66
N HIS A 121 -5.02 -5.55 3.41
CA HIS A 121 -4.29 -6.03 2.24
C HIS A 121 -2.93 -5.34 2.06
N SER A 122 -2.87 -4.02 2.33
CA SER A 122 -1.60 -3.28 2.32
C SER A 122 -0.66 -3.75 3.42
N ILE A 123 -1.17 -3.95 4.64
CA ILE A 123 -0.38 -4.48 5.77
C ILE A 123 0.16 -5.88 5.45
N TYR A 124 -0.64 -6.78 4.88
CA TYR A 124 -0.20 -8.13 4.54
C TYR A 124 0.97 -8.12 3.55
N VAL A 125 0.91 -7.27 2.52
CA VAL A 125 1.98 -7.15 1.53
C VAL A 125 3.25 -6.56 2.15
N LEU A 126 3.12 -5.51 2.96
CA LEU A 126 4.25 -4.86 3.61
C LEU A 126 4.90 -5.76 4.68
N ASP A 127 4.11 -6.52 5.43
CA ASP A 127 4.61 -7.52 6.38
C ASP A 127 5.36 -8.64 5.64
N ALA A 128 4.79 -9.16 4.54
CA ALA A 128 5.45 -10.15 3.68
C ALA A 128 6.75 -9.62 3.08
N TYR A 129 6.84 -8.31 2.78
CA TYR A 129 8.08 -7.67 2.32
C TYR A 129 9.14 -7.57 3.42
N GLY A 130 8.75 -7.66 4.69
CA GLY A 130 9.62 -7.54 5.86
C GLY A 130 9.56 -6.19 6.59
N VAL A 131 8.55 -5.36 6.31
CA VAL A 131 8.33 -4.05 6.97
C VAL A 131 7.69 -4.18 8.35
N GLY A 132 7.15 -5.36 8.69
CA GLY A 132 6.26 -5.58 9.86
C GLY A 132 6.76 -5.04 11.21
N ILE A 133 8.08 -4.92 11.41
CA ILE A 133 8.67 -4.24 12.57
C ILE A 133 8.60 -2.71 12.33
N GLY A 134 7.43 -2.10 12.52
CA GLY A 134 7.25 -0.64 12.44
C GLY A 134 5.88 -0.16 11.98
N LEU A 135 5.03 -1.05 11.47
CA LEU A 135 3.67 -0.68 11.07
C LEU A 135 2.78 -0.42 12.30
N PRO A 136 2.00 0.69 12.31
CA PRO A 136 1.03 0.94 13.36
C PRO A 136 -0.01 -0.19 13.46
N SER A 137 -0.56 -0.40 14.65
CA SER A 137 -1.68 -1.35 14.78
C SER A 137 -2.92 -0.81 14.06
N ASN A 138 -3.53 -1.66 13.23
CA ASN A 138 -4.81 -1.37 12.59
C ASN A 138 -6.02 -1.58 13.54
N SER A 139 -5.84 -2.25 14.69
CA SER A 139 -6.88 -2.31 15.73
C SER A 139 -7.07 -0.96 16.41
N ASP A 140 -5.96 -0.23 16.58
CA ASP A 140 -5.94 1.05 17.28
C ASP A 140 -6.22 2.20 16.29
N ASN A 141 -5.91 1.99 15.01
CA ASN A 141 -6.12 2.94 13.91
C ASN A 141 -6.90 2.27 12.77
N PRO A 142 -8.23 2.07 12.90
CA PRO A 142 -9.02 1.32 11.92
C PRO A 142 -9.30 2.12 10.63
N TYR A 143 -9.08 3.43 10.63
CA TYR A 143 -9.24 4.26 9.45
C TYR A 143 -7.92 4.40 8.70
N PRO A 144 -7.86 4.09 7.39
CA PRO A 144 -6.65 4.21 6.59
C PRO A 144 -5.91 5.54 6.72
N SER A 145 -6.61 6.67 6.78
CA SER A 145 -6.00 8.00 6.94
C SER A 145 -5.33 8.17 8.31
N VAL A 146 -5.99 7.72 9.38
CA VAL A 146 -5.46 7.78 10.75
C VAL A 146 -4.28 6.82 10.91
N TRP A 147 -4.37 5.62 10.34
CA TRP A 147 -3.28 4.66 10.34
C TRP A 147 -2.06 5.20 9.57
N PHE A 148 -2.28 5.82 8.42
CA PHE A 148 -1.24 6.45 7.63
C PHE A 148 -0.53 7.58 8.38
N ASP A 149 -1.28 8.43 9.09
CA ASP A 149 -0.72 9.54 9.88
C ASP A 149 0.15 9.05 11.05
N ALA A 150 -0.01 7.79 11.48
CA ALA A 150 0.79 7.15 12.52
C ALA A 150 2.06 6.46 12.01
N LEU A 151 2.26 6.35 10.69
CA LEU A 151 3.46 5.75 10.11
C LEU A 151 4.70 6.62 10.40
N GLU A 152 5.81 5.95 10.65
CA GLU A 152 7.14 6.57 10.72
C GLU A 152 7.89 6.29 9.41
N GLY A 153 8.40 7.34 8.74
CA GLY A 153 9.09 7.19 7.47
C GLY A 153 9.50 8.52 6.84
N ASP A 154 10.08 8.42 5.64
CA ASP A 154 10.39 9.57 4.78
C ASP A 154 9.14 9.93 3.96
N TRP A 155 8.63 11.14 4.17
CA TRP A 155 7.42 11.61 3.50
C TRP A 155 7.70 11.97 2.05
N TRP A 156 6.86 11.47 1.14
CA TRP A 156 6.75 11.98 -0.22
C TRP A 156 5.40 12.68 -0.37
N GLN A 157 5.42 14.00 -0.55
CA GLN A 157 4.27 14.70 -1.08
C GLN A 157 4.56 15.04 -2.54
N PRO A 158 3.62 14.75 -3.47
CA PRO A 158 3.76 15.28 -4.83
C PRO A 158 3.81 16.81 -4.75
N GLU A 159 4.70 17.42 -5.52
CA GLU A 159 4.65 18.87 -5.76
C GLU A 159 3.25 19.20 -6.30
N PRO A 160 2.61 20.30 -5.87
CA PRO A 160 1.31 20.70 -6.39
C PRO A 160 1.40 20.82 -7.92
N ILE A 161 0.48 20.16 -8.64
CA ILE A 161 0.31 20.41 -10.07
C ILE A 161 -0.22 21.85 -10.18
N GLY A 162 0.65 22.79 -10.58
CA GLY A 162 0.31 24.19 -10.81
C GLY A 162 -0.56 24.43 -12.03
#